data_AF-A0A9D9J216-F1
#
_entry.id   AF-A0A9D9J216-F1
#
_cell.length_a   1.000
_cell.length_b   1.000
_cell.length_c   1.000
_cell.angle_alpha   90.00
_cell.angle_beta   90.00
_cell.angle_gamma   90.00
#
_symmetry.space_group_name_H-M   'P 1'
#
loop_
_entity.id
_entity.type
_entity.pdbx_description
1 polymer ?
#
loop_
_entity_poly.entity_id
_entity_poly.type
_entity_poly.pdbx_seq_one_letter_code
_entity_poly.pdbx_strand_id
1 'polypeptide(L)'
;MEEKLMRNPYYVRAMDFIRNTDLNSLENGRHVLDGDNLFVNIVDSSMKTPQQARLEVHDRYIDVQVPLSGTEMFGVKPRKDCTMPDGEMDAENDILFYDDPFDRTISVAPGSTVTFAPDTAHAPLIGEGTIHKAIFKIRVVE
;
A
#
# COMPACT_ATOMS: atom_id res chain seq x y z
N MET A 1 14.83 3.83 8.03
CA MET A 1 13.65 3.18 7.43
C MET A 1 14.05 1.94 6.65
N GLU A 2 14.88 2.07 5.60
CA GLU A 2 15.32 0.92 4.76
C GLU A 2 16.00 -0.21 5.55
N GLU A 3 16.92 0.10 6.47
CA GLU A 3 17.60 -0.93 7.27
C GLU A 3 16.63 -1.76 8.14
N LYS A 4 15.60 -1.11 8.72
CA LYS A 4 14.57 -1.80 9.51
C LYS A 4 13.70 -2.70 8.63
N LEU A 5 13.31 -2.22 7.45
CA LEU A 5 12.55 -3.01 6.48
C LEU A 5 13.33 -4.23 6.03
N MET A 6 14.63 -4.08 5.72
CA MET A 6 15.48 -5.19 5.27
C MET A 6 15.75 -6.24 6.35
N ARG A 7 15.54 -5.92 7.64
CA ARG A 7 15.57 -6.91 8.73
C ARG A 7 14.28 -7.70 8.87
N ASN A 8 13.19 -7.27 8.24
CA ASN A 8 11.94 -8.01 8.20
C ASN A 8 12.03 -9.12 7.14
N PRO A 9 12.03 -10.42 7.51
CA PRO A 9 12.17 -11.51 6.55
C PRO A 9 11.02 -11.56 5.54
N TYR A 10 9.82 -11.13 5.91
CA TYR A 10 8.67 -11.07 5.01
C TYR A 10 8.82 -9.96 3.98
N TYR A 11 9.47 -8.85 4.35
CA TYR A 11 9.77 -7.77 3.40
C TYR A 11 10.79 -8.23 2.35
N VAL A 12 11.87 -8.88 2.78
CA VAL A 12 12.87 -9.45 1.86
C VAL A 12 12.21 -10.44 0.91
N ARG A 13 11.37 -11.35 1.43
CA ARG A 13 10.64 -12.32 0.62
C ARG A 13 9.66 -11.67 -0.35
N ALA A 14 8.99 -10.58 0.05
CA ALA A 14 8.13 -9.81 -0.85
C ALA A 14 8.94 -9.20 -2.00
N MET A 15 10.09 -8.59 -1.72
CA MET A 15 10.97 -8.03 -2.75
C MET A 15 11.51 -9.10 -3.69
N ASP A 16 11.86 -10.28 -3.17
CA ASP A 16 12.24 -11.43 -3.99
C ASP A 16 11.09 -11.90 -4.88
N PHE A 17 9.87 -11.96 -4.35
CA PHE A 17 8.70 -12.35 -5.13
C PHE A 17 8.41 -11.35 -6.25
N ILE A 18 8.45 -10.04 -5.97
CA ILE A 18 8.28 -8.95 -6.95
C ILE A 18 9.32 -9.05 -8.08
N ARG A 19 10.58 -9.38 -7.75
CA ARG A 19 11.66 -9.48 -8.75
C ARG A 19 11.56 -10.72 -9.64
N ASN A 20 11.04 -11.82 -9.12
CA ASN A 20 11.11 -13.13 -9.77
C ASN A 20 9.77 -13.65 -10.29
N THR A 21 8.69 -12.87 -10.15
CA THR A 21 7.33 -13.27 -10.56
C THR A 21 6.75 -12.25 -11.51
N ASP A 22 6.13 -12.71 -12.60
CA ASP A 22 5.31 -11.85 -13.44
C ASP A 22 3.96 -11.59 -12.74
N LEU A 23 3.84 -10.44 -12.09
CA LEU A 23 2.64 -10.07 -11.35
C LEU A 23 1.41 -9.88 -12.25
N ASN A 24 1.58 -9.58 -13.56
CA ASN A 24 0.45 -9.48 -14.49
C ASN A 24 -0.16 -10.85 -14.84
N SER A 25 0.56 -11.95 -14.55
CA SER A 25 0.07 -13.31 -14.78
C SER A 25 -0.82 -13.84 -13.66
N LEU A 26 -0.87 -13.14 -12.52
CA LEU A 26 -1.68 -13.53 -11.36
C LEU A 26 -3.13 -13.09 -11.55
N GLU A 27 -4.08 -13.95 -11.21
CA GLU A 27 -5.51 -13.62 -11.23
C GLU A 27 -5.86 -12.56 -10.16
N ASN A 28 -6.90 -11.75 -10.41
CA ASN A 28 -7.41 -10.83 -9.40
C ASN A 28 -7.84 -11.59 -8.13
N GLY A 29 -7.41 -11.09 -6.97
CA GLY A 29 -7.71 -11.69 -5.66
C GLY A 29 -6.50 -11.71 -4.72
N ARG A 30 -6.70 -12.38 -3.58
CA ARG A 30 -5.68 -12.53 -2.54
C ARG A 30 -4.86 -13.79 -2.80
N HIS A 31 -3.54 -13.62 -2.90
CA HIS A 31 -2.56 -14.69 -3.01
C HIS A 31 -1.72 -14.76 -1.74
N VAL A 32 -1.82 -15.87 -1.02
CA VAL A 32 -1.10 -16.09 0.24
C VAL A 32 0.31 -16.59 -0.06
N LEU A 33 1.33 -15.89 0.44
CA LEU A 33 2.75 -16.26 0.26
C LEU A 33 3.34 -16.85 1.54
N ASP A 34 2.88 -16.39 2.70
CA ASP A 34 3.24 -16.90 4.03
C ASP A 34 2.11 -16.62 5.03
N GLY A 35 1.12 -17.51 5.08
CA GLY A 35 -0.01 -17.41 6.00
C GLY A 35 -0.62 -16.01 6.06
N ASP A 36 -0.76 -15.46 7.27
CA ASP A 36 -1.16 -14.07 7.47
C ASP A 36 0.05 -13.11 7.51
N ASN A 37 1.28 -13.60 7.49
CA ASN A 37 2.46 -12.73 7.58
C ASN A 37 2.80 -12.02 6.26
N LEU A 38 2.51 -12.65 5.13
CA LEU A 38 2.78 -12.11 3.81
C LEU A 38 1.75 -12.60 2.78
N PHE A 39 1.08 -11.66 2.14
CA PHE A 39 0.18 -11.92 1.02
C PHE A 39 0.18 -10.74 0.05
N VAL A 40 -0.25 -10.99 -1.18
CA VAL A 40 -0.43 -9.95 -2.20
C VAL A 40 -1.87 -9.96 -2.69
N ASN A 41 -2.47 -8.79 -2.79
CA ASN A 41 -3.76 -8.59 -3.44
C ASN A 41 -3.51 -8.07 -4.85
N ILE A 42 -4.00 -8.80 -5.86
CA ILE A 42 -4.03 -8.35 -7.25
C ILE A 42 -5.42 -7.79 -7.51
N VAL A 43 -5.51 -6.53 -7.92
CA VAL A 43 -6.77 -5.82 -8.02
C VAL A 43 -6.82 -4.92 -9.25
N ASP A 44 -8.00 -4.87 -9.87
CA ASP A 44 -8.41 -3.78 -10.74
C ASP A 44 -9.25 -2.80 -9.93
N SER A 45 -8.91 -1.51 -9.98
CA SER A 45 -9.60 -0.49 -9.19
C SER A 45 -9.81 0.78 -9.99
N SER A 46 -11.00 1.37 -9.85
CA SER A 46 -11.24 2.71 -10.40
C SER A 46 -10.39 3.74 -9.66
N MET A 47 -9.69 4.57 -10.43
CA MET A 47 -8.90 5.67 -9.89
C MET A 47 -9.81 6.85 -9.52
N LYS A 48 -9.27 7.72 -8.68
CA LYS A 48 -9.95 8.83 -8.02
C LYS A 48 -9.24 10.13 -8.31
N THR A 49 -9.97 11.24 -8.22
CA THR A 49 -9.33 12.55 -8.18
C THR A 49 -8.57 12.72 -6.85
N PRO A 50 -7.58 13.63 -6.78
CA PRO A 50 -6.88 13.91 -5.53
C PRO A 50 -7.82 14.31 -4.38
N GLN A 51 -8.94 14.97 -4.67
CA GLN A 51 -9.92 15.42 -3.66
C GLN A 51 -10.77 14.28 -3.11
N GLN A 52 -10.89 13.18 -3.85
CA GLN A 52 -11.66 11.99 -3.44
C GLN A 52 -10.79 10.95 -2.72
N ALA A 53 -9.46 11.07 -2.80
CA ALA A 53 -8.53 10.17 -2.15
C ALA A 53 -8.38 10.56 -0.68
N ARG A 54 -8.52 9.56 0.20
CA ARG A 54 -8.46 9.73 1.65
C ARG A 54 -7.22 9.06 2.18
N LEU A 55 -6.61 9.65 3.21
CA LEU A 55 -5.48 9.05 3.89
C LEU A 55 -5.95 7.83 4.68
N GLU A 56 -5.19 6.73 4.58
CA GLU A 56 -5.35 5.50 5.35
C GLU A 56 -4.03 5.10 6.01
N VAL A 57 -4.13 4.41 7.14
CA VAL A 57 -3.00 3.83 7.89
C VAL A 57 -3.29 2.40 8.30
N HIS A 58 -2.23 1.65 8.55
CA HIS A 58 -2.25 0.25 8.96
C HIS A 58 -1.31 0.05 10.15
N ASP A 59 -1.70 -0.73 11.17
CA ASP A 59 -0.86 -1.00 12.35
C ASP A 59 -0.07 -2.30 12.19
N ARG A 60 -0.72 -3.34 11.66
CA ARG A 60 -0.17 -4.70 11.57
C ARG A 60 0.64 -4.92 10.31
N TYR A 61 0.31 -4.21 9.23
CA TYR A 61 0.92 -4.42 7.92
C TYR A 61 1.67 -3.19 7.40
N ILE A 62 2.79 -3.46 6.74
CA ILE A 62 3.46 -2.58 5.79
C ILE A 62 2.85 -2.85 4.42
N ASP A 63 2.56 -1.79 3.68
CA ASP A 63 2.08 -1.87 2.31
C ASP A 63 3.23 -1.68 1.34
N VAL A 64 3.37 -2.59 0.37
CA VAL A 64 4.14 -2.32 -0.84
C VAL A 64 3.21 -2.32 -2.04
N GLN A 65 3.12 -1.14 -2.66
CA GLN A 65 2.23 -0.86 -3.77
C GLN A 65 3.01 -0.97 -5.07
N VAL A 66 2.47 -1.71 -6.04
CA VAL A 66 3.06 -1.92 -7.36
C VAL A 66 1.99 -1.70 -8.43
N PRO A 67 1.91 -0.50 -9.03
CA PRO A 67 1.07 -0.27 -10.19
C PRO A 67 1.54 -1.15 -11.36
N LEU A 68 0.63 -1.79 -12.09
CA LEU A 68 0.97 -2.73 -13.16
C LEU A 68 0.55 -2.24 -14.55
N SER A 69 -0.64 -1.62 -14.69
CA SER A 69 -1.13 -1.15 -16.00
C SER A 69 -0.93 0.34 -16.28
N GLY A 70 -0.58 1.14 -15.28
CA GLY A 70 -0.51 2.60 -15.41
C GLY A 70 0.24 3.26 -14.26
N THR A 71 0.49 4.56 -14.39
CA THR A 71 1.07 5.36 -13.30
C THR A 71 0.01 5.64 -12.26
N GLU A 72 0.35 5.43 -10.98
CA GLU A 72 -0.51 5.77 -9.85
C GLU A 72 0.16 6.83 -8.99
N MET A 73 -0.61 7.81 -8.54
CA MET A 73 -0.18 8.74 -7.51
C MET A 73 -0.73 8.35 -6.14
N PHE A 74 0.07 8.62 -5.12
CA PHE A 74 -0.26 8.41 -3.72
C PHE A 74 -0.12 9.72 -2.96
N GLY A 75 -1.19 10.19 -2.33
CA GLY A 75 -1.08 11.24 -1.31
C GLY A 75 -0.34 10.67 -0.10
N VAL A 76 0.53 11.45 0.54
CA VAL A 76 1.24 10.99 1.74
C VAL A 76 1.30 12.07 2.81
N LYS A 77 1.26 11.63 4.07
CA LYS A 77 1.41 12.45 5.27
C LYS A 77 2.00 11.61 6.39
N PRO A 78 2.93 12.11 7.22
CA PRO A 78 3.36 11.38 8.41
C PRO A 78 2.16 11.14 9.33
N ARG A 79 1.95 9.89 9.76
CA ARG A 79 0.78 9.52 10.58
C ARG A 79 0.68 10.35 11.85
N LYS A 80 1.81 10.63 12.49
CA LYS A 80 1.89 11.45 13.72
C LYS A 80 1.33 12.87 13.56
N ASP A 81 1.25 13.36 12.33
CA ASP A 81 0.79 14.71 11.99
C ASP A 81 -0.69 14.70 11.52
N CYS A 82 -1.32 13.51 11.45
CA CYS A 82 -2.74 13.35 11.14
C CYS A 82 -3.58 13.58 12.40
N THR A 83 -4.57 14.45 12.33
CA THR A 83 -5.32 14.97 13.49
C THR A 83 -6.84 14.84 13.38
N MET A 84 -7.35 14.42 12.22
CA MET A 84 -8.76 14.30 11.90
C MET A 84 -9.10 12.85 11.50
N PRO A 85 -9.06 11.89 12.44
CA PRO A 85 -9.46 10.52 12.17
C PRO A 85 -10.97 10.46 11.85
N ASP A 86 -11.34 9.65 10.86
CA ASP A 86 -12.73 9.30 10.56
C ASP A 86 -13.07 7.97 11.26
N GLY A 87 -13.48 8.08 12.51
CA GLY A 87 -13.81 6.94 13.36
C GLY A 87 -12.61 6.38 14.13
N GLU A 88 -12.66 5.07 14.38
CA GLU A 88 -11.68 4.32 15.15
C GLU A 88 -10.97 3.28 14.28
N MET A 89 -9.85 2.75 14.76
CA MET A 89 -9.10 1.70 14.07
C MET A 89 -9.96 0.44 13.92
N ASP A 90 -10.22 0.03 12.68
CA ASP A 90 -10.79 -1.27 12.39
C ASP A 90 -9.69 -2.33 12.53
N ALA A 91 -9.67 -2.98 13.70
CA ALA A 91 -8.68 -4.00 14.01
C ALA A 91 -8.82 -5.28 13.16
N GLU A 92 -9.99 -5.55 12.59
CA GLU A 92 -10.19 -6.71 11.72
C GLU A 92 -9.54 -6.47 10.36
N ASN A 93 -9.79 -5.30 9.77
CA ASN A 93 -9.29 -4.90 8.45
C ASN A 93 -7.92 -4.18 8.49
N ASP A 94 -7.39 -3.92 9.68
CA ASP A 94 -6.16 -3.14 9.91
C ASP A 94 -6.19 -1.75 9.29
N ILE A 95 -7.29 -1.00 9.41
CA ILE A 95 -7.42 0.28 8.71
C ILE A 95 -8.06 1.37 9.56
N LEU A 96 -7.49 2.58 9.47
CA LEU A 96 -8.08 3.81 9.95
C LEU A 96 -7.93 4.87 8.84
N PHE A 97 -9.03 5.58 8.55
CA PHE A 97 -9.05 6.68 7.61
C PHE A 97 -8.90 8.03 8.31
N TYR A 98 -8.37 9.02 7.59
CA TYR A 98 -8.29 10.41 8.02
C TYR A 98 -8.90 11.33 6.97
N ASP A 99 -9.57 12.38 7.45
CA ASP A 99 -10.05 13.52 6.63
C ASP A 99 -9.00 14.64 6.51
N ASP A 100 -7.81 14.43 7.10
CA ASP A 100 -6.65 15.28 6.87
C ASP A 100 -6.33 15.36 5.36
N PRO A 101 -5.96 16.54 4.85
CA PRO A 101 -5.32 16.62 3.55
C PRO A 101 -3.94 15.95 3.62
N PHE A 102 -3.51 15.29 2.54
CA PHE A 102 -2.12 14.84 2.39
C PHE A 102 -1.17 16.02 2.12
N ASP A 103 0.09 15.90 2.53
CA ASP A 103 1.08 16.98 2.41
C ASP A 103 1.66 17.09 0.99
N ARG A 104 1.80 15.94 0.32
CA ARG A 104 2.35 15.84 -1.03
C ARG A 104 1.86 14.58 -1.72
N THR A 105 2.08 14.50 -3.03
CA THR A 105 1.88 13.28 -3.80
C THR A 105 3.21 12.65 -4.21
N ILE A 106 3.22 11.33 -4.34
CA ILE A 106 4.31 10.54 -4.93
C ILE A 106 3.73 9.85 -6.17
N SER A 107 4.42 9.93 -7.30
CA SER A 107 4.03 9.28 -8.55
C SER A 107 4.86 8.00 -8.75
N VAL A 108 4.19 6.89 -9.04
CA VAL A 108 4.80 5.57 -9.17
C VAL A 108 4.44 5.01 -10.54
N ALA A 109 5.46 4.79 -11.37
CA ALA A 109 5.30 4.23 -12.70
C ALA A 109 4.96 2.73 -12.66
N PRO A 110 4.38 2.17 -13.73
CA PRO A 110 4.15 0.73 -13.86
C PRO A 110 5.41 -0.09 -13.55
N GLY A 111 5.25 -1.16 -12.76
CA GLY A 111 6.33 -2.05 -12.34
C GLY A 111 7.28 -1.49 -11.27
N SER A 112 7.17 -0.20 -10.93
CA SER A 112 7.90 0.38 -9.80
C SER A 112 7.19 0.11 -8.48
N THR A 113 7.90 0.28 -7.35
CA THR A 113 7.35 0.03 -6.02
C THR A 113 7.38 1.29 -5.17
N VAL A 114 6.41 1.41 -4.26
CA VAL A 114 6.47 2.34 -3.12
C VAL A 114 6.06 1.59 -1.85
N THR A 115 6.76 1.87 -0.75
CA THR A 115 6.51 1.22 0.55
C THR A 115 5.91 2.23 1.53
N PHE A 116 4.82 1.84 2.21
CA PHE A 116 4.19 2.61 3.29
C PHE A 116 4.21 1.78 4.58
N ALA A 117 5.01 2.25 5.55
CA ALA A 117 5.07 1.67 6.88
C ALA A 117 3.97 2.25 7.80
N PRO A 118 3.71 1.66 8.98
CA PRO A 118 2.65 2.10 9.89
C PRO A 118 2.69 3.57 10.33
N ASP A 119 3.85 4.22 10.20
CA ASP A 119 4.07 5.63 10.53
C ASP A 119 3.75 6.59 9.37
N THR A 120 3.33 6.07 8.21
CA THR A 120 3.04 6.83 7.00
C THR A 120 1.59 6.65 6.59
N ALA A 121 0.78 7.70 6.76
CA ALA A 121 -0.54 7.76 6.16
C ALA A 121 -0.40 7.98 4.66
N HIS A 122 -1.18 7.24 3.88
CA HIS A 122 -1.13 7.30 2.43
C HIS A 122 -2.53 7.27 1.82
N ALA A 123 -2.70 7.86 0.65
CA ALA A 123 -3.98 7.94 -0.06
C ALA A 123 -3.79 7.38 -1.47
N PRO A 124 -4.15 6.12 -1.73
CA PRO A 124 -3.90 5.46 -3.01
C PRO A 124 -4.92 5.87 -4.09
N LEU A 125 -4.74 5.31 -5.28
CA LEU A 125 -5.63 5.37 -6.43
C LEU A 125 -5.81 6.75 -7.05
N ILE A 126 -4.87 7.69 -6.88
CA ILE A 126 -4.97 9.00 -7.51
C ILE A 126 -4.54 8.91 -8.98
N GLY A 127 -5.45 9.22 -9.90
CA GLY A 127 -5.23 9.17 -11.34
C GLY A 127 -6.54 9.13 -12.13
N GLU A 128 -6.49 8.65 -13.38
CA GLU A 128 -7.66 8.57 -14.28
C GLU A 128 -7.92 7.13 -14.75
N GLY A 129 -9.19 6.76 -14.87
CA GLY A 129 -9.60 5.46 -15.41
C GLY A 129 -9.53 4.32 -14.39
N THR A 130 -9.04 3.16 -14.82
CA THR A 130 -8.90 1.96 -14.01
C THR A 130 -7.43 1.53 -13.97
N ILE A 131 -6.95 1.15 -12.79
CA ILE A 131 -5.58 0.67 -12.57
C ILE A 131 -5.61 -0.82 -12.20
N HIS A 132 -4.74 -1.60 -12.84
CA HIS A 132 -4.36 -2.94 -12.43
C HIS A 132 -3.12 -2.81 -11.54
N LYS A 133 -3.14 -3.40 -10.34
CA LYS A 133 -2.03 -3.26 -9.38
C LYS A 133 -1.91 -4.43 -8.42
N ALA A 134 -0.71 -4.60 -7.88
CA ALA A 134 -0.43 -5.50 -6.77
C ALA A 134 -0.21 -4.71 -5.48
N ILE A 135 -0.77 -5.21 -4.39
CA ILE A 135 -0.62 -4.64 -3.05
C ILE A 135 -0.12 -5.75 -2.12
N PHE A 136 1.16 -5.71 -1.77
CA PHE A 136 1.73 -6.63 -0.80
C PHE A 136 1.42 -6.11 0.60
N LYS A 137 0.84 -6.97 1.43
CA LYS A 137 0.65 -6.76 2.86
C LYS A 137 1.71 -7.58 3.59
N ILE A 138 2.56 -6.89 4.33
CA ILE A 138 3.76 -7.46 4.95
C ILE A 138 3.71 -7.20 6.45
N ARG A 139 3.59 -8.27 7.25
CA ARG A 139 3.42 -8.12 8.70
C ARG A 139 4.63 -7.42 9.32
N VAL A 140 4.36 -6.45 10.19
CA VAL A 140 5.39 -5.78 10.99
C VAL A 140 5.98 -6.78 11.98
N VAL A 141 7.31 -6.77 12.09
CA VAL A 141 8.05 -7.54 13.08
C VAL A 141 8.85 -6.57 13.95
N GLU A 142 8.92 -6.88 15.25
CA GLU A 142 9.70 -6.11 16.24
C GLU A 142 11.20 -6.40 16.14
#